data_AF-A0A835Z971-F1
#
_entry.id   AF-A0A835Z971-F1
#
_cell.length_a   1.000
_cell.length_b   1.000
_cell.length_c   1.000
_cell.angle_alpha   90.00
_cell.angle_beta   90.00
_cell.angle_gamma   90.00
#
_symmetry.space_group_name_H-M   'P 1'
#
loop_
_entity.id
_entity.type
_entity.pdbx_description
1 polymer ?
#
loop_
_entity_poly.entity_id
_entity_poly.type
_entity_poly.pdbx_seq_one_letter_code
_entity_poly.pdbx_strand_id
1 'polypeptide(L)'
;MSENDITAAHVRAALAACALRDVSVSAPHLARQPHVQHIRRSITARAPPPQQQQQQPPSPQQQQPLQQQRAAATAALIPALLRALHPTPAVCGCPTAAAHDVIRACEPFDRGFYAGPVGYLSARASDVGVAIRSALLGGSVSSSGSSGGGGTRLTLFAGAGIVAGSTAEGEWGETGPSMKMKGMLSLFARAPAPAASAAALRRLPNVNALAGALAAEELARCGVRACVLCPGSRSTPLTHAAAPRAPSAAAAAAAMPLVHHDERGAAFFALGYAKGSGGRPCAVVTTSGTAVANLLPGAMEAGLGGHAMLLLTADRPPEARDVGADQTLDQVCLYVHLLRNCARWFRDVAPPDDAVSACALLSDVSHAVSRASGSSSSGGSSGGGDAGPVHLNLMFRENLAPEGGAIRDAQCSGLASDWSPRCLDTPQFARWLAGDAPLAVTLAVTPGGNGGGVGDVVELLLGARRGVVVVGALYSARERAAARRLALLLRVCMYDSICPCS
;
A
#
# COMPACT_ATOMS: atom_id res chain seq x y z
N MET A 1 15.16 17.38 -29.92
CA MET A 1 13.83 16.77 -30.14
C MET A 1 13.27 16.35 -28.79
N SER A 2 11.97 16.54 -28.54
CA SER A 2 11.38 16.02 -27.31
C SER A 2 11.24 14.49 -27.38
N GLU A 3 11.22 13.80 -26.24
CA GLU A 3 11.01 12.34 -26.16
C GLU A 3 9.71 11.89 -26.85
N ASN A 4 8.69 12.76 -26.79
CA ASN A 4 7.41 12.55 -27.45
C ASN A 4 7.52 12.62 -28.99
N ASP A 5 8.39 13.48 -29.52
CA ASP A 5 8.67 13.55 -30.97
C ASP A 5 9.46 12.34 -31.45
N ILE A 6 10.41 11.86 -30.64
CA ILE A 6 11.19 10.63 -30.92
C ILE A 6 10.24 9.43 -30.99
N THR A 7 9.35 9.31 -30.01
CA THR A 7 8.35 8.23 -29.98
C THR A 7 7.40 8.31 -31.18
N ALA A 8 6.92 9.49 -31.53
CA ALA A 8 6.04 9.67 -32.68
C ALA A 8 6.74 9.39 -34.03
N ALA A 9 8.02 9.71 -34.16
CA ALA A 9 8.83 9.35 -35.33
C ALA A 9 9.02 7.83 -35.44
N HIS A 10 9.34 7.18 -34.32
CA HIS A 10 9.48 5.72 -34.24
C HIS A 10 8.20 4.98 -34.65
N VAL A 11 7.05 5.38 -34.10
CA VAL A 11 5.75 4.78 -34.44
C VAL A 11 5.43 4.99 -35.93
N ARG A 12 5.70 6.18 -36.49
CA ARG A 12 5.50 6.43 -37.93
C ARG A 12 6.34 5.51 -38.80
N ALA A 13 7.62 5.31 -38.46
CA ALA A 13 8.50 4.41 -39.19
C ALA A 13 7.99 2.96 -39.11
N ALA A 14 7.53 2.50 -37.94
CA ALA A 14 6.96 1.17 -37.76
C ALA A 14 5.67 0.95 -38.58
N LEU A 15 4.78 1.94 -38.61
CA LEU A 15 3.56 1.90 -39.43
C LEU A 15 3.88 1.82 -40.93
N ALA A 16 4.86 2.60 -41.39
CA ALA A 16 5.31 2.57 -42.78
C ALA A 16 5.92 1.22 -43.17
N ALA A 17 6.72 0.61 -42.29
CA ALA A 17 7.29 -0.73 -42.50
C ALA A 17 6.21 -1.83 -42.62
N CYS A 18 5.03 -1.60 -42.04
CA CYS A 18 3.88 -2.51 -42.14
C CYS A 18 2.94 -2.18 -43.33
N ALA A 19 3.39 -1.36 -44.29
CA ALA A 19 2.62 -0.92 -45.46
C ALA A 19 1.29 -0.22 -45.13
N LEU A 20 1.17 0.36 -43.93
CA LEU A 20 0.01 1.17 -43.55
C LEU A 20 0.11 2.56 -44.18
N ARG A 21 -1.03 3.07 -44.65
CA ARG A 21 -1.13 4.34 -45.40
C ARG A 21 -1.89 5.39 -44.60
N ASP A 22 -1.94 6.61 -45.12
CA ASP A 22 -2.67 7.75 -44.53
C ASP A 22 -2.30 8.02 -43.07
N VAL A 23 -1.01 7.97 -42.75
CA VAL A 23 -0.56 8.15 -41.38
C VAL A 23 -0.78 9.59 -40.94
N SER A 24 -1.66 9.79 -39.96
CA SER A 24 -1.92 11.09 -39.34
C SER A 24 -1.42 11.08 -37.90
N VAL A 25 -0.77 12.16 -37.50
CA VAL A 25 -0.27 12.38 -36.14
C VAL A 25 -0.87 13.66 -35.61
N SER A 26 -1.65 13.55 -34.53
CA SER A 26 -2.20 14.73 -33.88
C SER A 26 -1.12 15.59 -33.23
N ALA A 27 -1.42 16.86 -33.00
CA ALA A 27 -0.69 17.66 -32.03
C ALA A 27 -0.70 16.97 -30.65
N PRO A 28 0.37 17.14 -29.85
CA PRO A 28 0.38 16.65 -28.48
C PRO A 28 -0.72 17.36 -27.68
N HIS A 29 -1.48 16.59 -26.92
CA HIS A 29 -2.54 17.10 -26.05
C HIS A 29 -2.45 16.44 -24.67
N LEU A 30 -2.90 17.15 -23.65
CA LEU A 30 -2.94 16.64 -22.30
C LEU A 30 -4.16 15.72 -22.13
N ALA A 31 -3.93 14.43 -22.00
CA ALA A 31 -4.92 13.46 -21.59
C ALA A 31 -4.96 13.41 -20.06
N ARG A 32 -6.07 13.89 -19.48
CA ARG A 32 -6.32 13.80 -18.03
C ARG A 32 -7.03 12.48 -17.75
N GLN A 33 -6.27 11.50 -17.29
CA GLN A 33 -6.82 10.28 -16.69
C GLN A 33 -7.20 10.58 -15.23
N PRO A 34 -8.05 9.77 -14.58
CA PRO A 34 -8.53 10.03 -13.22
C PRO A 34 -7.42 10.32 -12.18
N HIS A 35 -6.21 9.81 -12.38
CA HIS A 35 -5.10 9.91 -11.42
C HIS A 35 -3.76 10.36 -12.01
N VAL A 36 -3.71 10.65 -13.31
CA VAL A 36 -2.45 11.01 -13.98
C VAL A 36 -2.73 11.86 -15.20
N GLN A 37 -1.83 12.80 -15.49
CA GLN A 37 -1.88 13.59 -16.71
C GLN A 37 -0.79 13.07 -17.64
N HIS A 38 -1.19 12.65 -18.84
CA HIS A 38 -0.26 12.22 -19.87
C HIS A 38 -0.28 13.19 -21.04
N ILE A 39 0.89 13.52 -21.56
CA ILE A 39 0.97 14.17 -22.87
C ILE A 39 0.82 13.08 -23.94
N ARG A 40 -0.34 13.04 -24.59
CA ARG A 40 -0.72 12.04 -25.58
C ARG A 40 -0.60 12.60 -27.00
N ARG A 41 -0.27 11.71 -27.94
CA ARG A 41 -0.53 11.91 -29.37
C ARG A 41 -1.39 10.77 -29.89
N SER A 42 -2.34 11.11 -30.75
CA SER A 42 -3.09 10.13 -31.51
C SER A 42 -2.39 9.93 -32.84
N ILE A 43 -2.01 8.68 -33.13
CA ILE A 43 -1.43 8.30 -34.41
C ILE A 43 -2.41 7.32 -35.06
N THR A 44 -2.92 7.68 -36.23
CA THR A 44 -3.86 6.85 -36.98
C THR A 44 -3.24 6.48 -38.32
N ALA A 45 -3.55 5.28 -38.80
CA ALA A 45 -3.14 4.81 -40.12
C ALA A 45 -4.20 3.84 -40.65
N ARG A 46 -4.26 3.67 -41.96
CA ARG A 46 -5.17 2.75 -42.63
C ARG A 46 -4.43 1.54 -43.18
N ALA A 47 -5.00 0.36 -42.94
CA ALA A 47 -4.56 -0.85 -43.63
C ALA A 47 -4.84 -0.72 -45.14
N PRO A 48 -3.92 -1.22 -45.99
CA PRO A 48 -4.17 -1.25 -47.43
C PRO A 48 -5.44 -2.05 -47.70
N PRO A 49 -6.30 -1.62 -48.65
CA PRO A 49 -7.45 -2.41 -49.05
C PRO A 49 -6.97 -3.78 -49.54
N PRO A 50 -7.72 -4.87 -49.27
CA PRO A 50 -7.43 -6.16 -49.89
C PRO A 50 -7.40 -5.96 -51.41
N GLN A 51 -6.40 -6.54 -52.08
CA GLN A 51 -6.26 -6.43 -53.54
C GLN A 51 -7.49 -7.04 -54.23
N GLN A 52 -8.52 -6.24 -54.47
CA GLN A 52 -9.59 -6.56 -55.41
C GLN A 52 -9.92 -5.31 -56.22
N GLN A 53 -9.47 -5.33 -57.47
CA GLN A 53 -10.03 -4.57 -58.57
C GLN A 53 -11.47 -5.07 -58.81
N GLN A 54 -12.48 -4.57 -58.11
CA GLN A 54 -13.88 -4.79 -58.52
C GLN A 54 -14.70 -3.50 -58.37
N GLN A 55 -15.21 -3.01 -59.50
CA GLN A 55 -15.98 -1.78 -59.64
C GLN A 55 -17.47 -1.94 -59.22
N GLN A 56 -17.85 -3.05 -58.57
CA GLN A 56 -19.23 -3.34 -58.16
C GLN A 56 -19.31 -3.84 -56.70
N PRO A 57 -20.37 -3.48 -55.94
CA PRO A 57 -20.54 -3.91 -54.55
C PRO A 57 -20.71 -5.45 -54.48
N PRO A 58 -20.03 -6.12 -53.53
CA PRO A 58 -20.03 -7.58 -53.44
C PRO A 58 -21.42 -8.11 -53.09
N SER A 59 -21.85 -9.11 -53.86
CA SER A 59 -23.10 -9.84 -53.61
C SER A 59 -23.06 -10.58 -52.25
N PRO A 60 -24.20 -10.88 -51.60
CA PRO A 60 -24.23 -11.47 -50.25
C PRO A 60 -23.40 -12.75 -50.09
N GLN A 61 -23.27 -13.54 -51.15
CA GLN A 61 -22.46 -14.76 -51.18
C GLN A 61 -20.94 -14.49 -51.21
N GLN A 62 -20.50 -13.33 -51.72
CA GLN A 62 -19.10 -12.90 -51.75
C GLN A 62 -18.66 -12.20 -50.45
N GLN A 63 -19.60 -11.77 -49.59
CA GLN A 63 -19.32 -11.03 -48.37
C GLN A 63 -18.63 -11.87 -47.29
N GLN A 64 -19.03 -13.14 -47.12
CA GLN A 64 -18.42 -14.03 -46.13
C GLN A 64 -16.92 -14.32 -46.42
N PRO A 65 -16.53 -14.69 -47.66
CA PRO A 65 -15.11 -14.84 -48.02
C PRO A 65 -14.29 -13.56 -47.81
N LEU A 66 -14.84 -12.40 -48.18
CA LEU A 66 -14.18 -11.10 -47.99
C LEU A 66 -13.98 -10.77 -46.51
N GLN A 67 -14.96 -11.07 -45.67
CA GLN A 67 -14.86 -10.85 -44.22
C GLN A 67 -13.79 -11.75 -43.59
N GLN A 68 -13.70 -13.01 -44.01
CA GLN A 68 -12.65 -13.94 -43.57
C GLN A 68 -11.25 -13.50 -44.04
N GLN A 69 -11.10 -13.08 -45.29
CA GLN A 69 -9.83 -12.55 -45.81
C GLN A 69 -9.37 -11.31 -45.05
N ARG A 70 -10.28 -10.39 -44.74
CA ARG A 70 -9.98 -9.20 -43.92
C ARG A 70 -9.56 -9.59 -42.51
N ALA A 71 -10.26 -10.53 -41.87
CA ALA A 71 -9.89 -11.03 -40.54
C ALA A 71 -8.49 -11.67 -40.54
N ALA A 72 -8.16 -12.48 -41.55
CA ALA A 72 -6.84 -13.09 -41.70
C ALA A 72 -5.72 -12.04 -41.93
N ALA A 73 -5.97 -11.04 -42.78
CA ALA A 73 -5.04 -9.95 -43.01
C ALA A 73 -4.79 -9.11 -41.74
N THR A 74 -5.85 -8.81 -40.97
CA THR A 74 -5.74 -8.13 -39.67
C THR A 74 -4.96 -8.97 -38.65
N ALA A 75 -5.21 -10.28 -38.59
CA ALA A 75 -4.49 -11.19 -37.70
C ALA A 75 -3.00 -11.26 -38.03
N ALA A 76 -2.61 -11.21 -39.31
CA ALA A 76 -1.21 -11.21 -39.75
C ALA A 76 -0.48 -9.87 -39.50
N LEU A 77 -1.21 -8.74 -39.58
CA LEU A 77 -0.65 -7.40 -39.38
C LEU A 77 -0.19 -7.17 -37.94
N ILE A 78 -0.93 -7.71 -36.96
CA ILE A 78 -0.69 -7.46 -35.53
C ILE A 78 0.73 -7.89 -35.10
N PRO A 79 1.20 -9.13 -35.34
CA PRO A 79 2.57 -9.53 -35.01
C PRO A 79 3.63 -8.73 -35.77
N ALA A 80 3.35 -8.33 -37.01
CA ALA A 80 4.28 -7.52 -37.80
C ALA A 80 4.46 -6.12 -37.19
N LEU A 81 3.36 -5.49 -36.76
CA LEU A 81 3.38 -4.19 -36.12
C LEU A 81 4.10 -4.24 -34.77
N LEU A 82 3.85 -5.26 -33.95
CA LEU A 82 4.55 -5.43 -32.68
C LEU A 82 6.07 -5.61 -32.89
N ARG A 83 6.48 -6.38 -33.90
CA ARG A 83 7.91 -6.52 -34.26
C ARG A 83 8.53 -5.22 -34.77
N ALA A 84 7.76 -4.38 -35.46
CA ALA A 84 8.26 -3.10 -35.95
C ALA A 84 8.33 -2.03 -34.85
N LEU A 85 7.45 -2.10 -33.84
CA LEU A 85 7.41 -1.17 -32.72
C LEU A 85 8.44 -1.49 -31.63
N HIS A 86 8.86 -2.74 -31.49
CA HIS A 86 9.81 -3.17 -30.47
C HIS A 86 11.19 -3.53 -31.07
N PRO A 87 12.29 -3.15 -30.41
CA PRO A 87 12.33 -2.45 -29.13
C PRO A 87 12.01 -0.95 -29.28
N THR A 88 11.37 -0.38 -28.26
CA THR A 88 11.04 1.05 -28.26
C THR A 88 12.29 1.89 -27.98
N PRO A 89 12.30 3.19 -28.33
CA PRO A 89 13.38 4.10 -27.97
C PRO A 89 13.68 4.15 -26.46
N ALA A 90 12.67 3.92 -25.61
CA ALA A 90 12.85 3.86 -24.16
C ALA A 90 13.62 2.62 -23.68
N VAL A 91 13.64 1.54 -24.47
CA VAL A 91 14.32 0.27 -24.12
C VAL A 91 15.68 0.17 -24.82
N CYS A 92 15.75 0.58 -26.08
CA CYS A 92 16.94 0.43 -26.91
C CYS A 92 17.72 1.73 -27.11
N GLY A 93 17.12 2.89 -26.89
CA GLY A 93 17.68 4.19 -27.25
C GLY A 93 17.32 4.65 -28.67
N CYS A 94 17.73 5.87 -29.01
CA CYS A 94 17.55 6.49 -30.32
C CYS A 94 18.87 7.17 -30.75
N PRO A 95 19.37 6.97 -32.00
CA PRO A 95 18.81 6.11 -33.06
C PRO A 95 18.88 4.61 -32.72
N THR A 96 17.80 3.87 -32.99
CA THR A 96 17.61 2.49 -32.49
C THR A 96 18.67 1.51 -32.98
N ALA A 97 19.04 1.54 -34.26
CA ALA A 97 20.04 0.61 -34.82
C ALA A 97 21.42 0.81 -34.17
N ALA A 98 21.90 2.06 -34.11
CA ALA A 98 23.19 2.38 -33.50
C ALA A 98 23.22 2.05 -32.00
N ALA A 99 22.14 2.38 -31.28
CA ALA A 99 22.05 2.11 -29.86
C ALA A 99 21.97 0.60 -29.57
N HIS A 100 21.28 -0.17 -30.42
CA HIS A 100 21.25 -1.63 -30.35
C HIS A 100 22.64 -2.25 -30.53
N ASP A 101 23.44 -1.76 -31.49
CA ASP A 101 24.80 -2.25 -31.72
C ASP A 101 25.73 -1.95 -30.54
N VAL A 102 25.62 -0.76 -29.95
CA VAL A 102 26.34 -0.40 -28.72
C VAL A 102 25.95 -1.29 -27.55
N ILE A 103 24.64 -1.52 -27.34
CA ILE A 103 24.15 -2.43 -26.30
C ILE A 103 24.75 -3.82 -26.47
N ARG A 104 24.76 -4.37 -27.69
CA ARG A 104 25.34 -5.69 -27.96
C ARG A 104 26.85 -5.74 -27.78
N ALA A 105 27.56 -4.64 -28.01
CA ALA A 105 28.99 -4.56 -27.76
C ALA A 105 29.33 -4.44 -26.27
N CYS A 106 28.53 -3.70 -25.50
CA CYS A 106 28.76 -3.42 -24.08
C CYS A 106 28.23 -4.51 -23.15
N GLU A 107 27.22 -5.28 -23.55
CA GLU A 107 26.58 -6.30 -22.73
C GLU A 107 26.79 -7.69 -23.31
N PRO A 108 27.84 -8.42 -22.86
CA PRO A 108 28.21 -9.72 -23.42
C PRO A 108 27.30 -10.87 -22.97
N PHE A 109 26.08 -10.57 -22.50
CA PHE A 109 25.14 -11.53 -21.92
C PHE A 109 23.74 -11.35 -22.52
N ASP A 110 22.97 -12.44 -22.52
CA ASP A 110 21.57 -12.41 -22.94
C ASP A 110 20.69 -11.75 -21.87
N ARG A 111 19.91 -10.74 -22.30
CA ARG A 111 18.95 -10.03 -21.45
C ARG A 111 17.68 -10.84 -21.16
N GLY A 112 17.41 -11.93 -21.89
CA GLY A 112 16.20 -12.75 -21.73
C GLY A 112 14.92 -11.89 -21.79
N PHE A 113 14.00 -12.12 -20.85
CA PHE A 113 12.74 -11.36 -20.73
C PHE A 113 12.88 -10.01 -19.99
N TYR A 114 13.91 -9.23 -20.33
CA TYR A 114 14.20 -7.91 -19.76
C TYR A 114 13.07 -6.89 -20.00
N ALA A 115 12.56 -6.84 -21.22
CA ALA A 115 11.47 -5.94 -21.61
C ALA A 115 10.66 -6.54 -22.75
N GLY A 116 9.41 -6.12 -22.89
CA GLY A 116 8.55 -6.57 -23.99
C GLY A 116 7.17 -5.93 -23.99
N PRO A 117 6.39 -6.10 -25.06
CA PRO A 117 4.99 -5.71 -25.09
C PRO A 117 4.18 -6.54 -24.08
N VAL A 118 3.36 -5.89 -23.27
CA VAL A 118 2.35 -6.53 -22.39
C VAL A 118 1.01 -5.87 -22.60
N GLY A 119 -0.07 -6.66 -22.70
CA GLY A 119 -1.40 -6.11 -22.89
C GLY A 119 -2.37 -7.08 -23.54
N TYR A 120 -3.47 -6.56 -24.08
CA TYR A 120 -4.49 -7.33 -24.77
C TYR A 120 -4.76 -6.81 -26.17
N LEU A 121 -5.17 -7.73 -27.03
CA LEU A 121 -5.49 -7.47 -28.43
C LEU A 121 -6.83 -8.14 -28.71
N SER A 122 -7.79 -7.39 -29.27
CA SER A 122 -9.08 -7.92 -29.70
C SER A 122 -9.47 -7.28 -31.03
N ALA A 123 -10.50 -7.85 -31.68
CA ALA A 123 -11.04 -7.30 -32.91
C ALA A 123 -11.65 -5.88 -32.76
N ARG A 124 -11.98 -5.46 -31.52
CA ARG A 124 -12.64 -4.17 -31.24
C ARG A 124 -11.73 -3.14 -30.57
N ALA A 125 -10.73 -3.60 -29.82
CA ALA A 125 -9.82 -2.75 -29.06
C ALA A 125 -8.52 -3.47 -28.72
N SER A 126 -7.47 -2.70 -28.53
CA SER A 126 -6.17 -3.15 -28.06
C SER A 126 -5.61 -2.16 -27.06
N ASP A 127 -4.94 -2.67 -26.02
CA ASP A 127 -4.10 -1.87 -25.15
C ASP A 127 -2.80 -2.63 -24.92
N VAL A 128 -1.67 -2.01 -25.24
CA VAL A 128 -0.34 -2.62 -25.15
C VAL A 128 0.63 -1.60 -24.55
N GLY A 129 1.20 -1.96 -23.41
CA GLY A 129 2.27 -1.24 -22.75
C GLY A 129 3.63 -1.91 -22.95
N VAL A 130 4.69 -1.21 -22.55
CA VAL A 130 6.04 -1.80 -22.48
C VAL A 130 6.27 -2.25 -21.05
N ALA A 131 6.39 -3.56 -20.83
CA ALA A 131 6.86 -4.10 -19.57
C ALA A 131 8.36 -3.83 -19.43
N ILE A 132 8.75 -3.19 -18.33
CA ILE A 132 10.13 -2.95 -17.90
C ILE A 132 10.23 -3.22 -16.40
N ARG A 133 11.44 -3.40 -15.87
CA ARG A 133 11.70 -3.77 -14.47
C ARG A 133 11.10 -5.15 -14.14
N SER A 134 11.50 -6.15 -14.91
CA SER A 134 11.04 -7.53 -14.79
C SER A 134 12.02 -8.39 -13.98
N ALA A 135 11.56 -9.58 -13.59
CA ALA A 135 12.38 -10.62 -13.00
C ALA A 135 12.25 -11.91 -13.82
N LEU A 136 13.37 -12.58 -14.10
CA LEU A 136 13.42 -13.85 -14.83
C LEU A 136 13.80 -14.98 -13.89
N LEU A 137 12.88 -15.93 -13.73
CA LEU A 137 13.10 -17.15 -12.97
C LEU A 137 13.84 -18.17 -13.86
N GLY A 138 15.08 -18.48 -13.52
CA GLY A 138 15.90 -19.51 -14.16
C GLY A 138 15.69 -20.90 -13.56
N GLY A 139 16.26 -21.92 -14.21
CA GLY A 139 16.21 -23.30 -13.73
C GLY A 139 16.93 -23.55 -12.40
N SER A 140 16.73 -24.74 -11.83
CA SER A 140 17.37 -25.17 -10.58
C SER A 140 18.90 -25.12 -10.72
N VAL A 141 19.55 -24.43 -9.79
CA VAL A 141 21.00 -24.41 -9.69
C VAL A 141 21.41 -25.58 -8.81
N SER A 142 21.99 -26.61 -9.42
CA SER A 142 22.75 -27.61 -8.68
C SER A 142 24.01 -26.92 -8.15
N SER A 143 24.06 -26.65 -6.86
CA SER A 143 25.29 -26.21 -6.20
C SER A 143 26.31 -27.35 -6.26
N SER A 144 27.27 -27.27 -7.16
CA SER A 144 28.48 -28.09 -7.12
C SER A 144 29.36 -27.63 -5.95
N GLY A 145 28.96 -27.99 -4.73
CA GLY A 145 29.61 -27.58 -3.50
C GLY A 145 28.71 -27.86 -2.29
N SER A 146 28.99 -28.99 -1.63
CA SER A 146 28.42 -29.51 -0.37
C SER A 146 27.49 -28.58 0.43
N SER A 147 26.19 -28.70 0.20
CA SER A 147 25.08 -28.66 1.19
C SER A 147 23.76 -28.65 0.42
N GLY A 148 22.92 -29.66 0.67
CA GLY A 148 21.73 -29.99 -0.12
C GLY A 148 20.62 -28.96 -0.04
N GLY A 149 20.61 -28.01 -0.96
CA GLY A 149 19.45 -27.15 -1.25
C GLY A 149 19.47 -26.71 -2.70
N GLY A 150 18.67 -27.36 -3.56
CA GLY A 150 18.47 -26.92 -4.94
C GLY A 150 17.80 -25.55 -4.94
N GLY A 151 18.56 -24.50 -5.23
CA GLY A 151 18.06 -23.13 -5.29
C GLY A 151 17.55 -22.78 -6.68
N THR A 152 16.44 -22.05 -6.77
CA THR A 152 15.99 -21.46 -8.04
C THR A 152 16.71 -20.12 -8.26
N ARG A 153 17.36 -19.95 -9.42
CA ARG A 153 18.01 -18.67 -9.76
C ARG A 153 16.94 -17.66 -10.17
N LEU A 154 16.96 -16.45 -9.59
CA LEU A 154 16.13 -15.33 -10.04
C LEU A 154 17.04 -14.18 -10.49
N THR A 155 16.86 -13.73 -11.72
CA THR A 155 17.58 -12.58 -12.29
C THR A 155 16.66 -11.37 -12.29
N LEU A 156 17.05 -10.28 -11.62
CA LEU A 156 16.29 -9.03 -11.60
C LEU A 156 16.87 -8.03 -12.59
N PHE A 157 16.01 -7.28 -13.28
CA PHE A 157 16.43 -6.30 -14.27
C PHE A 157 16.06 -4.87 -13.86
N ALA A 158 17.00 -3.95 -13.98
CA ALA A 158 16.76 -2.51 -13.95
C ALA A 158 17.59 -1.84 -15.04
N GLY A 159 17.01 -0.84 -15.68
CA GLY A 159 17.65 -0.07 -16.74
C GLY A 159 18.00 1.36 -16.31
N ALA A 160 19.14 1.82 -16.83
CA ALA A 160 19.57 3.21 -16.80
C ALA A 160 19.11 3.94 -18.06
N GLY A 161 18.79 5.23 -17.95
CA GLY A 161 18.31 6.04 -19.06
C GLY A 161 19.42 6.96 -19.55
N ILE A 162 20.41 6.41 -20.27
CA ILE A 162 21.62 7.15 -20.62
C ILE A 162 21.32 8.24 -21.65
N VAL A 163 21.54 9.49 -21.27
CA VAL A 163 21.45 10.68 -22.13
C VAL A 163 22.77 11.45 -22.14
N ALA A 164 22.90 12.46 -22.99
CA ALA A 164 24.16 13.21 -23.17
C ALA A 164 24.70 13.89 -21.89
N GLY A 165 23.86 14.08 -20.87
CA GLY A 165 24.24 14.63 -19.56
C GLY A 165 24.45 13.58 -18.46
N SER A 166 24.32 12.29 -18.77
CA SER A 166 24.45 11.21 -17.78
C SER A 166 25.91 11.02 -17.36
N THR A 167 26.13 10.77 -16.07
CA THR A 167 27.42 10.33 -15.52
C THR A 167 27.32 8.86 -15.11
N ALA A 168 28.41 8.10 -15.21
CA ALA A 168 28.42 6.68 -14.88
C ALA A 168 28.02 6.43 -13.42
N GLU A 169 28.52 7.25 -12.50
CA GLU A 169 28.21 7.17 -11.07
C GLU A 169 26.75 7.52 -10.78
N GLY A 170 26.19 8.52 -11.47
CA GLY A 170 24.80 8.94 -11.31
C GLY A 170 23.82 7.87 -11.78
N GLU A 171 24.04 7.31 -12.98
CA GLU A 171 23.21 6.25 -13.54
C GLU A 171 23.30 4.95 -12.73
N TRP A 172 24.49 4.63 -12.19
CA TRP A 172 24.67 3.50 -11.28
C TRP A 172 23.93 3.71 -9.96
N GLY A 173 23.98 4.91 -9.38
CA GLY A 173 23.23 5.26 -8.18
C GLY A 173 21.72 5.19 -8.37
N GLU A 174 21.22 5.62 -9.52
CA GLU A 174 19.80 5.58 -9.88
C GLU A 174 19.31 4.15 -10.18
N THR A 175 20.12 3.35 -10.88
CA THR A 175 19.75 1.99 -11.32
C THR A 175 19.98 0.94 -10.25
N GLY A 176 20.96 1.17 -9.37
CA GLY A 176 21.41 0.23 -8.36
C GLY A 176 20.42 -0.03 -7.22
N PRO A 177 20.88 -0.69 -6.14
CA PRO A 177 20.05 -1.10 -5.00
C PRO A 177 19.34 0.06 -4.29
N SER A 178 19.82 1.28 -4.50
CA SER A 178 19.42 2.49 -3.76
C SER A 178 18.15 3.17 -4.29
N MET A 179 17.77 2.97 -5.56
CA MET A 179 16.59 3.62 -6.15
C MET A 179 15.72 2.69 -7.01
N LYS A 180 16.00 2.53 -8.32
CA LYS A 180 15.10 1.82 -9.25
C LYS A 180 14.91 0.35 -8.89
N MET A 181 15.99 -0.32 -8.45
CA MET A 181 15.97 -1.73 -8.09
C MET A 181 15.42 -1.99 -6.67
N LYS A 182 15.36 -0.95 -5.83
CA LYS A 182 15.00 -1.07 -4.41
C LYS A 182 13.63 -1.70 -4.18
N GLY A 183 12.63 -1.34 -4.99
CA GLY A 183 11.28 -1.89 -4.89
C GLY A 183 11.25 -3.40 -5.12
N MET A 184 11.95 -3.89 -6.15
CA MET A 184 12.03 -5.32 -6.43
C MET A 184 12.90 -6.05 -5.41
N LEU A 185 14.04 -5.48 -5.01
CA LEU A 185 14.89 -6.07 -3.98
C LEU A 185 14.20 -6.16 -2.63
N SER A 186 13.30 -5.23 -2.29
CA SER A 186 12.53 -5.31 -1.04
C SER A 186 11.58 -6.52 -0.98
N LEU A 187 11.24 -7.13 -2.12
CA LEU A 187 10.45 -8.38 -2.15
C LEU A 187 11.27 -9.60 -1.71
N PHE A 188 12.61 -9.51 -1.81
CA PHE A 188 13.53 -10.62 -1.54
C PHE A 188 14.49 -10.35 -0.39
N ALA A 189 14.63 -9.08 0.02
CA ALA A 189 15.30 -8.72 1.24
C ALA A 189 14.56 -9.43 2.38
N ARG A 190 15.23 -10.40 3.01
CA ARG A 190 14.83 -10.83 4.35
C ARG A 190 14.80 -9.56 5.17
N ALA A 191 13.60 -9.05 5.45
CA ALA A 191 13.41 -8.12 6.54
C ALA A 191 14.12 -8.77 7.73
N PRO A 192 14.97 -8.03 8.47
CA PRO A 192 15.58 -8.57 9.66
C PRO A 192 14.47 -9.25 10.49
N ALA A 193 14.82 -10.42 11.04
CA ALA A 193 14.02 -11.14 12.02
C ALA A 193 13.39 -10.13 13.01
N PRO A 194 12.20 -10.43 13.56
CA PRO A 194 11.30 -9.44 14.15
C PRO A 194 12.02 -8.44 15.06
N ALA A 195 11.35 -7.31 15.25
CA ALA A 195 11.54 -6.39 16.35
C ALA A 195 11.51 -7.03 17.77
N ALA A 196 11.74 -8.33 17.93
CA ALA A 196 11.71 -9.08 19.17
C ALA A 196 12.86 -8.73 20.13
N SER A 197 13.77 -7.83 19.76
CA SER A 197 14.74 -7.27 20.71
C SER A 197 14.76 -5.75 20.63
N ALA A 198 14.90 -5.11 21.80
CA ALA A 198 15.10 -3.67 21.92
C ALA A 198 16.29 -3.22 21.06
N ALA A 199 17.32 -4.08 20.93
CA ALA A 199 18.49 -3.81 20.10
C ALA A 199 18.15 -3.74 18.60
N ALA A 200 17.22 -4.55 18.10
CA ALA A 200 16.78 -4.49 16.70
C ALA A 200 15.96 -3.24 16.41
N LEU A 201 15.03 -2.89 17.31
CA LEU A 201 14.23 -1.67 17.20
C LEU A 201 15.10 -0.40 17.25
N ARG A 202 16.12 -0.38 18.12
CA ARG A 202 17.10 0.72 18.22
C ARG A 202 17.98 0.89 16.98
N ARG A 203 18.09 -0.12 16.12
CA ARG A 203 18.85 -0.05 14.86
C ARG A 203 18.02 0.45 13.68
N LEU A 204 16.73 0.72 13.88
CA LEU A 204 15.90 1.27 12.81
C LEU A 204 16.40 2.66 12.44
N PRO A 205 16.49 2.97 11.13
CA PRO A 205 17.26 4.11 10.63
C PRO A 205 16.58 5.47 10.90
N ASN A 206 15.29 5.47 11.23
CA ASN A 206 14.55 6.66 11.65
C ASN A 206 13.32 6.27 12.48
N VAL A 207 12.72 7.27 13.14
CA VAL A 207 11.54 7.11 14.02
C VAL A 207 10.28 6.67 13.26
N ASN A 208 10.16 6.99 11.96
CA ASN A 208 9.03 6.53 11.15
C ASN A 208 9.07 5.02 10.92
N ALA A 209 10.26 4.47 10.61
CA ALA A 209 10.46 3.04 10.46
C ALA A 209 10.15 2.29 11.77
N LEU A 210 10.48 2.88 12.92
CA LEU A 210 10.07 2.39 14.23
C LEU A 210 8.54 2.37 14.37
N ALA A 211 7.88 3.50 14.12
CA ALA A 211 6.41 3.59 14.23
C ALA A 211 5.69 2.58 13.34
N GLY A 212 6.13 2.42 12.08
CA GLY A 212 5.60 1.41 11.17
C GLY A 212 5.78 -0.01 11.71
N ALA A 213 6.97 -0.34 12.23
CA ALA A 213 7.25 -1.66 12.81
C ALA A 213 6.39 -1.95 14.04
N LEU A 214 6.23 -0.99 14.94
CA LEU A 214 5.39 -1.11 16.13
C LEU A 214 3.91 -1.30 15.77
N ALA A 215 3.39 -0.49 14.83
CA ALA A 215 2.00 -0.60 14.40
C ALA A 215 1.72 -1.97 13.75
N ALA A 216 2.61 -2.45 12.88
CA ALA A 216 2.47 -3.76 12.23
C ALA A 216 2.52 -4.92 13.23
N GLU A 217 3.46 -4.88 14.19
CA GLU A 217 3.58 -5.90 15.23
C GLU A 217 2.34 -5.92 16.13
N GLU A 218 1.85 -4.76 16.55
CA GLU A 218 0.68 -4.67 17.41
C GLU A 218 -0.59 -5.14 16.71
N LEU A 219 -0.81 -4.77 15.44
CA LEU A 219 -1.90 -5.32 14.63
C LEU A 219 -1.86 -6.86 14.59
N ALA A 220 -0.67 -7.44 14.41
CA ALA A 220 -0.50 -8.89 14.38
C ALA A 220 -0.83 -9.52 15.75
N ARG A 221 -0.36 -8.93 16.85
CA ARG A 221 -0.67 -9.37 18.23
C ARG A 221 -2.16 -9.26 18.55
N CYS A 222 -2.84 -8.23 18.04
CA CYS A 222 -4.28 -8.05 18.16
C CYS A 222 -5.11 -8.98 17.27
N GLY A 223 -4.48 -9.89 16.51
CA GLY A 223 -5.21 -10.88 15.71
C GLY A 223 -5.54 -10.45 14.28
N VAL A 224 -5.00 -9.32 13.79
CA VAL A 224 -5.15 -8.91 12.38
C VAL A 224 -4.30 -9.81 11.50
N ARG A 225 -4.90 -10.34 10.42
CA ARG A 225 -4.32 -11.36 9.54
C ARG A 225 -4.41 -11.01 8.05
N ALA A 226 -4.95 -9.85 7.70
CA ALA A 226 -5.01 -9.35 6.34
C ALA A 226 -4.73 -7.86 6.31
N CYS A 227 -3.92 -7.45 5.34
CA CYS A 227 -3.55 -6.08 5.10
C CYS A 227 -3.54 -5.82 3.59
N VAL A 228 -4.33 -4.85 3.14
CA VAL A 228 -4.34 -4.39 1.75
C VAL A 228 -3.49 -3.13 1.65
N LEU A 229 -2.49 -3.14 0.78
CA LEU A 229 -1.56 -2.05 0.58
C LEU A 229 -1.89 -1.31 -0.72
N CYS A 230 -2.22 -0.03 -0.61
CA CYS A 230 -2.36 0.87 -1.74
C CYS A 230 -1.04 1.62 -1.96
N PRO A 231 -0.47 1.63 -3.18
CA PRO A 231 0.83 2.27 -3.43
C PRO A 231 0.85 3.77 -3.11
N GLY A 232 1.90 4.24 -2.43
CA GLY A 232 2.14 5.67 -2.27
C GLY A 232 3.31 5.99 -1.35
N SER A 233 3.85 7.21 -1.49
CA SER A 233 5.09 7.62 -0.82
C SER A 233 4.87 7.82 0.69
N ARG A 234 3.86 8.59 1.11
CA ARG A 234 3.63 8.95 2.52
C ARG A 234 3.37 7.72 3.41
N SER A 235 2.80 6.66 2.84
CA SER A 235 2.53 5.39 3.51
C SER A 235 3.74 4.43 3.57
N THR A 236 4.91 4.82 3.06
CA THR A 236 6.13 3.99 3.06
C THR A 236 6.45 3.36 4.42
N PRO A 237 6.37 4.07 5.57
CA PRO A 237 6.66 3.45 6.87
C PRO A 237 5.77 2.23 7.18
N LEU A 238 4.48 2.31 6.84
CA LEU A 238 3.50 1.24 7.05
C LEU A 238 3.67 0.13 6.03
N THR A 239 3.83 0.48 4.75
CA THR A 239 4.04 -0.48 3.65
C THR A 239 5.31 -1.29 3.85
N HIS A 240 6.41 -0.64 4.23
CA HIS A 240 7.67 -1.32 4.51
C HIS A 240 7.52 -2.27 5.72
N ALA A 241 6.78 -1.84 6.74
CA ALA A 241 6.55 -2.66 7.91
C ALA A 241 5.56 -3.82 7.69
N ALA A 242 4.69 -3.75 6.67
CA ALA A 242 3.77 -4.82 6.31
C ALA A 242 4.41 -5.89 5.41
N ALA A 243 5.62 -5.66 4.90
CA ALA A 243 6.34 -6.63 4.08
C ALA A 243 6.60 -7.94 4.86
N PRO A 244 6.59 -9.12 4.19
CA PRO A 244 6.72 -10.42 4.87
C PRO A 244 7.98 -10.48 5.74
N ARG A 245 7.80 -10.63 7.06
CA ARG A 245 8.89 -10.83 8.03
C ARG A 245 9.11 -12.32 8.29
N ALA A 246 10.33 -12.70 8.66
CA ALA A 246 10.57 -14.04 9.19
C ALA A 246 9.69 -14.26 10.44
N PRO A 247 8.97 -15.38 10.54
CA PRO A 247 7.95 -15.56 11.57
C PRO A 247 8.58 -15.68 12.98
N SER A 248 8.09 -14.89 13.94
CA SER A 248 8.02 -15.32 15.34
C SER A 248 6.89 -16.37 15.48
N ALA A 249 6.82 -17.09 16.59
CA ALA A 249 5.73 -18.03 16.85
C ALA A 249 4.33 -17.37 16.78
N ALA A 250 4.20 -16.07 17.11
CA ALA A 250 2.98 -15.29 16.94
C ALA A 250 2.83 -14.67 15.53
N ALA A 251 3.94 -14.36 14.84
CA ALA A 251 3.98 -13.80 13.49
C ALA A 251 4.01 -14.86 12.36
N ALA A 252 3.98 -16.15 12.68
CA ALA A 252 3.77 -17.25 11.71
C ALA A 252 2.40 -17.16 11.01
N ALA A 253 1.48 -16.36 11.56
CA ALA A 253 0.22 -15.99 10.95
C ALA A 253 0.20 -14.50 10.50
N ALA A 254 1.35 -13.88 10.23
CA ALA A 254 1.40 -12.47 9.82
C ALA A 254 0.53 -12.21 8.58
N ALA A 255 -0.08 -11.02 8.55
CA ALA A 255 -0.98 -10.61 7.49
C ALA A 255 -0.33 -10.75 6.12
N MET A 256 -0.90 -11.56 5.22
CA MET A 256 -0.43 -11.63 3.84
C MET A 256 -0.71 -10.27 3.20
N PRO A 257 0.32 -9.48 2.83
CA PRO A 257 0.10 -8.18 2.24
C PRO A 257 -0.43 -8.37 0.82
N LEU A 258 -1.62 -7.86 0.54
CA LEU A 258 -2.20 -7.83 -0.80
C LEU A 258 -2.08 -6.42 -1.36
N VAL A 259 -1.47 -6.27 -2.53
CA VAL A 259 -1.36 -4.96 -3.17
C VAL A 259 -2.60 -4.72 -4.03
N HIS A 260 -3.23 -3.56 -3.85
CA HIS A 260 -4.36 -3.13 -4.66
C HIS A 260 -4.10 -1.71 -5.19
N HIS A 261 -4.19 -1.51 -6.51
CA HIS A 261 -3.82 -0.25 -7.15
C HIS A 261 -4.91 0.83 -7.10
N ASP A 262 -6.16 0.43 -6.84
CA ASP A 262 -7.33 1.31 -6.65
C ASP A 262 -7.77 1.22 -5.18
N GLU A 263 -7.72 2.32 -4.43
CA GLU A 263 -8.07 2.36 -2.99
C GLU A 263 -9.54 2.01 -2.74
N ARG A 264 -10.46 2.38 -3.64
CA ARG A 264 -11.88 2.00 -3.50
C ARG A 264 -12.03 0.50 -3.62
N GLY A 265 -11.36 -0.11 -4.60
CA GLY A 265 -11.30 -1.56 -4.71
C GLY A 265 -10.66 -2.22 -3.48
N ALA A 266 -9.62 -1.60 -2.91
CA ALA A 266 -8.98 -2.07 -1.68
C ALA A 266 -9.95 -2.09 -0.48
N ALA A 267 -10.76 -1.05 -0.32
CA ALA A 267 -11.79 -0.99 0.73
C ALA A 267 -12.86 -2.07 0.55
N PHE A 268 -13.32 -2.31 -0.68
CA PHE A 268 -14.27 -3.39 -0.96
C PHE A 268 -13.67 -4.79 -0.79
N PHE A 269 -12.37 -4.96 -1.11
CA PHE A 269 -11.66 -6.20 -0.81
C PHE A 269 -11.63 -6.45 0.70
N ALA A 270 -11.27 -5.46 1.50
CA ALA A 270 -11.23 -5.56 2.96
C ALA A 270 -12.62 -5.90 3.54
N LEU A 271 -13.68 -5.29 3.01
CA LEU A 271 -15.06 -5.64 3.36
C LEU A 271 -15.38 -7.10 3.02
N GLY A 272 -15.01 -7.56 1.81
CA GLY A 272 -15.19 -8.93 1.37
C GLY A 272 -14.43 -9.92 2.25
N TYR A 273 -13.20 -9.58 2.65
CA TYR A 273 -12.42 -10.36 3.60
C TYR A 273 -13.11 -10.47 4.96
N ALA A 274 -13.59 -9.35 5.52
CA ALA A 274 -14.30 -9.37 6.79
C ALA A 274 -15.55 -10.26 6.73
N LYS A 275 -16.31 -10.21 5.62
CA LYS A 275 -17.45 -11.09 5.36
C LYS A 275 -17.05 -12.57 5.27
N GLY A 276 -16.06 -12.89 4.43
CA GLY A 276 -15.65 -14.26 4.15
C GLY A 276 -14.89 -14.94 5.29
N SER A 277 -14.25 -14.17 6.17
CA SER A 277 -13.46 -14.68 7.29
C SER A 277 -14.26 -14.87 8.59
N GLY A 278 -15.57 -14.66 8.56
CA GLY A 278 -16.42 -14.72 9.75
C GLY A 278 -16.26 -13.53 10.70
N GLY A 279 -15.97 -12.34 10.15
CA GLY A 279 -15.90 -11.08 10.90
C GLY A 279 -14.50 -10.65 11.33
N ARG A 280 -13.42 -11.25 10.79
CA ARG A 280 -12.05 -10.86 11.17
C ARG A 280 -11.69 -9.51 10.54
N PRO A 281 -11.01 -8.61 11.28
CA PRO A 281 -10.64 -7.30 10.75
C PRO A 281 -9.61 -7.42 9.62
N CYS A 282 -9.77 -6.57 8.61
CA CYS A 282 -8.78 -6.33 7.56
C CYS A 282 -8.26 -4.89 7.65
N ALA A 283 -6.95 -4.72 7.60
CA ALA A 283 -6.33 -3.40 7.48
C ALA A 283 -6.24 -2.98 6.01
N VAL A 284 -6.45 -1.69 5.74
CA VAL A 284 -6.23 -1.05 4.44
C VAL A 284 -5.28 0.12 4.67
N VAL A 285 -4.11 0.06 4.04
CA VAL A 285 -3.08 1.10 4.10
C VAL A 285 -3.14 1.92 2.82
N THR A 286 -3.15 3.25 2.96
CA THR A 286 -3.10 4.17 1.83
C THR A 286 -2.22 5.39 2.14
N THR A 287 -1.73 6.05 1.09
CA THR A 287 -1.10 7.37 1.17
C THR A 287 -2.15 8.47 1.43
N SER A 288 -1.67 9.71 1.59
CA SER A 288 -2.50 10.89 1.82
C SER A 288 -3.31 11.33 0.59
N GLY A 289 -4.22 12.29 0.79
CA GLY A 289 -4.93 12.97 -0.29
C GLY A 289 -6.18 12.21 -0.76
N THR A 290 -6.44 12.23 -2.08
CA THR A 290 -7.66 11.63 -2.67
C THR A 290 -7.74 10.11 -2.48
N ALA A 291 -6.61 9.46 -2.25
CA ALA A 291 -6.53 8.04 -1.93
C ALA A 291 -7.39 7.70 -0.68
N VAL A 292 -7.38 8.58 0.33
CA VAL A 292 -8.21 8.44 1.54
C VAL A 292 -9.71 8.56 1.23
N ALA A 293 -10.10 9.47 0.34
CA ALA A 293 -11.49 9.64 -0.06
C ALA A 293 -12.06 8.43 -0.82
N ASN A 294 -11.22 7.73 -1.58
CA ASN A 294 -11.64 6.53 -2.29
C ASN A 294 -11.96 5.35 -1.35
N LEU A 295 -11.51 5.38 -0.10
CA LEU A 295 -11.88 4.38 0.91
C LEU A 295 -13.33 4.53 1.40
N LEU A 296 -13.92 5.73 1.27
CA LEU A 296 -15.22 6.07 1.86
C LEU A 296 -16.35 5.11 1.48
N PRO A 297 -16.57 4.71 0.21
CA PRO A 297 -17.70 3.85 -0.14
C PRO A 297 -17.63 2.49 0.55
N GLY A 298 -16.45 1.86 0.59
CA GLY A 298 -16.25 0.57 1.26
C GLY A 298 -16.36 0.69 2.78
N ALA A 299 -15.87 1.79 3.36
CA ALA A 299 -16.02 2.08 4.78
C ALA A 299 -17.49 2.30 5.19
N MET A 300 -18.28 3.06 4.41
CA MET A 300 -19.70 3.26 4.69
C MET A 300 -20.46 1.93 4.69
N GLU A 301 -20.24 1.10 3.68
CA GLU A 301 -20.84 -0.24 3.58
C GLU A 301 -20.42 -1.15 4.74
N ALA A 302 -19.14 -1.11 5.14
CA ALA A 302 -18.66 -1.83 6.33
C ALA A 302 -19.37 -1.36 7.60
N GLY A 303 -19.57 -0.06 7.77
CA GLY A 303 -20.24 0.51 8.95
C GLY A 303 -21.73 0.22 9.02
N LEU A 304 -22.42 0.24 7.88
CA LEU A 304 -23.84 -0.13 7.79
C LEU A 304 -24.05 -1.63 7.98
N GLY A 305 -23.15 -2.45 7.43
CA GLY A 305 -23.24 -3.91 7.54
C GLY A 305 -22.66 -4.50 8.83
N GLY A 306 -21.99 -3.70 9.66
CA GLY A 306 -21.36 -4.18 10.90
C GLY A 306 -20.12 -5.06 10.65
N HIS A 307 -19.23 -4.67 9.73
CA HIS A 307 -18.04 -5.44 9.37
C HIS A 307 -16.76 -4.74 9.82
N ALA A 308 -15.88 -5.49 10.49
CA ALA A 308 -14.63 -4.97 11.04
C ALA A 308 -13.65 -4.55 9.93
N MET A 309 -13.24 -3.28 9.93
CA MET A 309 -12.32 -2.72 8.95
C MET A 309 -11.40 -1.69 9.62
N LEU A 310 -10.10 -1.73 9.29
CA LEU A 310 -9.12 -0.80 9.83
C LEU A 310 -8.54 0.03 8.69
N LEU A 311 -8.71 1.34 8.76
CA LEU A 311 -8.29 2.28 7.73
C LEU A 311 -7.05 2.99 8.27
N LEU A 312 -5.88 2.66 7.71
CA LEU A 312 -4.58 3.17 8.13
C LEU A 312 -4.09 4.15 7.06
N THR A 313 -4.45 5.43 7.22
CA THR A 313 -4.17 6.45 6.20
C THR A 313 -2.94 7.23 6.60
N ALA A 314 -1.93 7.24 5.75
CA ALA A 314 -0.77 8.09 5.96
C ALA A 314 -1.14 9.55 5.68
N ASP A 315 -0.53 10.48 6.42
CA ASP A 315 -0.82 11.91 6.30
C ASP A 315 0.44 12.77 6.45
N ARG A 316 0.34 14.02 6.00
CA ARG A 316 1.36 15.03 6.23
C ARG A 316 1.36 15.50 7.68
N PRO A 317 2.54 15.89 8.21
CA PRO A 317 2.66 16.41 9.56
C PRO A 317 1.98 17.79 9.68
N PRO A 318 1.69 18.27 10.91
CA PRO A 318 0.95 19.51 11.12
C PRO A 318 1.54 20.71 10.38
N GLU A 319 2.86 20.85 10.35
CA GLU A 319 3.56 21.95 9.67
C GLU A 319 3.42 21.94 8.14
N ALA A 320 2.88 20.88 7.54
CA ALA A 320 2.69 20.74 6.09
C ALA A 320 1.21 20.59 5.69
N ARG A 321 0.27 20.79 6.63
CA ARG A 321 -1.18 20.85 6.38
C ARG A 321 -1.59 22.30 6.08
N ASP A 322 -2.63 22.49 5.26
CA ASP A 322 -3.24 23.79 4.94
C ASP A 322 -2.31 24.88 4.37
N VAL A 323 -1.13 24.49 3.88
CA VAL A 323 -0.13 25.40 3.27
C VAL A 323 -0.04 25.26 1.74
N GLY A 324 -1.02 24.60 1.11
CA GLY A 324 -0.99 24.33 -0.33
C GLY A 324 0.04 23.28 -0.76
N ALA A 325 0.52 22.46 0.18
CA ALA A 325 1.43 21.36 -0.14
C ALA A 325 0.75 20.32 -1.04
N ASP A 326 1.53 19.66 -1.90
CA ASP A 326 1.02 18.64 -2.80
C ASP A 326 0.46 17.42 -2.06
N GLN A 327 -0.65 16.88 -2.59
CA GLN A 327 -1.33 15.69 -2.06
C GLN A 327 -1.74 15.79 -0.58
N THR A 328 -2.11 17.00 -0.16
CA THR A 328 -2.66 17.28 1.16
C THR A 328 -4.16 17.54 1.08
N LEU A 329 -4.91 16.96 2.01
CA LEU A 329 -6.35 17.11 2.18
C LEU A 329 -6.64 17.14 3.68
N ASP A 330 -7.68 17.82 4.11
CA ASP A 330 -8.16 17.72 5.49
C ASP A 330 -8.80 16.34 5.73
N GLN A 331 -7.96 15.36 6.05
CA GLN A 331 -8.37 13.98 6.26
C GLN A 331 -9.22 13.84 7.53
N VAL A 332 -9.02 14.72 8.51
CA VAL A 332 -9.79 14.79 9.75
C VAL A 332 -11.22 15.18 9.42
N CYS A 333 -11.42 16.31 8.73
CA CYS A 333 -12.78 16.75 8.37
C CYS A 333 -13.48 15.77 7.44
N LEU A 334 -12.76 15.18 6.48
CA LEU A 334 -13.34 14.21 5.54
C LEU A 334 -13.96 13.02 6.29
N TYR A 335 -13.23 12.41 7.22
CA TYR A 335 -13.69 11.20 7.92
C TYR A 335 -14.62 11.51 9.09
N VAL A 336 -14.32 12.53 9.89
CA VAL A 336 -15.16 12.92 11.03
C VAL A 336 -16.56 13.34 10.58
N HIS A 337 -16.70 13.98 9.41
CA HIS A 337 -18.02 14.41 8.93
C HIS A 337 -18.75 13.34 8.12
N LEU A 338 -18.07 12.67 7.18
CA LEU A 338 -18.75 11.75 6.25
C LEU A 338 -18.99 10.35 6.85
N LEU A 339 -18.12 9.90 7.76
CA LEU A 339 -18.23 8.60 8.41
C LEU A 339 -18.67 8.69 9.87
N ARG A 340 -19.11 9.86 10.36
CA ARG A 340 -19.55 10.07 11.74
C ARG A 340 -20.50 8.99 12.27
N ASN A 341 -21.41 8.53 11.41
CA ASN A 341 -22.45 7.56 11.77
C ASN A 341 -22.06 6.11 11.43
N CYS A 342 -20.90 5.90 10.80
CA CYS A 342 -20.44 4.60 10.31
C CYS A 342 -19.18 4.13 11.05
N ALA A 343 -18.21 5.03 11.27
CA ALA A 343 -16.96 4.74 11.98
C ALA A 343 -17.20 4.50 13.47
N ARG A 344 -16.60 3.44 14.02
CA ARG A 344 -16.65 3.11 15.45
C ARG A 344 -15.70 3.94 16.28
N TRP A 345 -14.62 4.41 15.64
CA TRP A 345 -13.60 5.25 16.25
C TRP A 345 -12.73 5.92 15.18
N PHE A 346 -12.24 7.11 15.51
CA PHE A 346 -11.30 7.90 14.71
C PHE A 346 -10.18 8.40 15.60
N ARG A 347 -8.95 8.40 15.09
CA ARG A 347 -7.78 8.97 15.76
C ARG A 347 -6.87 9.67 14.76
N ASP A 348 -6.59 10.95 15.02
CA ASP A 348 -5.52 11.70 14.36
C ASP A 348 -4.22 11.52 15.17
N VAL A 349 -3.36 10.60 14.71
CA VAL A 349 -2.12 10.21 15.38
C VAL A 349 -1.03 11.20 14.98
N ALA A 350 -0.49 11.90 15.98
CA ALA A 350 0.62 12.84 15.80
C ALA A 350 1.85 12.17 15.16
N PRO A 351 2.72 12.94 14.48
CA PRO A 351 3.91 12.37 13.87
C PRO A 351 4.77 11.67 14.94
N PRO A 352 5.43 10.55 14.60
CA PRO A 352 6.34 9.88 15.52
C PRO A 352 7.41 10.83 16.04
N ASP A 353 7.59 10.83 17.36
CA ASP A 353 8.48 11.70 18.10
C ASP A 353 9.09 10.91 19.26
N ASP A 354 10.39 11.07 19.52
CA ASP A 354 11.08 10.29 20.55
C ASP A 354 10.78 10.74 21.99
N ALA A 355 10.15 11.92 22.17
CA ALA A 355 9.62 12.37 23.45
C ALA A 355 8.27 11.72 23.79
N VAL A 356 7.56 11.16 22.80
CA VAL A 356 6.28 10.48 22.99
C VAL A 356 6.52 8.98 23.16
N SER A 357 5.98 8.39 24.22
CA SER A 357 6.14 6.96 24.45
C SER A 357 5.60 6.12 23.29
N ALA A 358 6.36 5.10 22.88
CA ALA A 358 5.93 4.08 21.92
C ALA A 358 4.64 3.37 22.36
N CYS A 359 4.38 3.31 23.67
CA CYS A 359 3.14 2.76 24.21
C CYS A 359 1.89 3.54 23.76
N ALA A 360 2.00 4.83 23.42
CA ALA A 360 0.87 5.61 22.93
C ALA A 360 0.36 5.07 21.59
N LEU A 361 1.27 4.86 20.62
CA LEU A 361 0.93 4.28 19.32
C LEU A 361 0.40 2.85 19.46
N LEU A 362 1.08 2.01 20.25
CA LEU A 362 0.64 0.63 20.51
C LEU A 362 -0.77 0.60 21.13
N SER A 363 -1.06 1.50 22.08
CA SER A 363 -2.39 1.61 22.70
C SER A 363 -3.46 2.06 21.71
N ASP A 364 -3.15 3.05 20.86
CA ASP A 364 -4.06 3.50 19.81
C ASP A 364 -4.37 2.37 18.81
N VAL A 365 -3.37 1.57 18.42
CA VAL A 365 -3.56 0.41 17.53
C VAL A 365 -4.40 -0.69 18.20
N SER A 366 -4.05 -1.08 19.43
CA SER A 366 -4.83 -2.06 20.21
C SER A 366 -6.29 -1.64 20.36
N HIS A 367 -6.53 -0.37 20.67
CA HIS A 367 -7.87 0.18 20.80
C HIS A 367 -8.61 0.22 19.46
N ALA A 368 -7.93 0.56 18.36
CA ALA A 368 -8.51 0.52 17.02
C ALA A 368 -9.06 -0.86 16.66
N VAL A 369 -8.26 -1.91 16.90
CA VAL A 369 -8.67 -3.29 16.58
C VAL A 369 -9.87 -3.71 17.43
N SER A 370 -9.88 -3.36 18.72
CA SER A 370 -11.01 -3.64 19.60
C SER A 370 -12.29 -2.94 19.11
N ARG A 371 -12.22 -1.64 18.80
CA ARG A 371 -13.38 -0.86 18.32
C ARG A 371 -13.88 -1.34 16.96
N ALA A 372 -12.99 -1.76 16.07
CA ALA A 372 -13.38 -2.29 14.76
C ALA A 372 -14.07 -3.65 14.87
N SER A 373 -13.61 -4.50 15.80
CA SER A 373 -14.15 -5.85 16.00
C SER A 373 -15.48 -5.85 16.76
N GLY A 374 -15.78 -4.78 17.50
CA GLY A 374 -17.00 -4.65 18.28
C GLY A 374 -17.08 -5.63 19.46
N SER A 375 -18.18 -5.56 20.21
CA SER A 375 -18.49 -6.51 21.28
C SER A 375 -19.26 -7.70 20.69
N SER A 376 -18.83 -8.95 20.95
CA SER A 376 -19.40 -10.19 20.39
C SER A 376 -20.85 -10.53 20.80
N SER A 377 -21.67 -9.55 21.18
CA SER A 377 -22.90 -9.76 21.96
C SER A 377 -24.20 -9.31 21.28
N SER A 378 -24.25 -9.18 19.96
CA SER A 378 -25.52 -8.90 19.25
C SER A 378 -26.23 -10.20 18.85
N GLY A 379 -26.79 -10.90 19.84
CA GLY A 379 -27.78 -11.97 19.66
C GLY A 379 -29.21 -11.47 19.40
N GLY A 380 -29.38 -10.24 18.92
CA GLY A 380 -30.67 -9.63 18.61
C GLY A 380 -30.90 -9.55 17.10
N SER A 381 -32.04 -10.04 16.63
CA SER A 381 -32.45 -10.14 15.21
C SER A 381 -32.67 -8.80 14.48
N SER A 382 -32.13 -7.69 14.98
CA SER A 382 -32.08 -6.41 14.28
C SER A 382 -30.63 -6.19 13.79
N GLY A 383 -30.40 -6.55 12.53
CA GLY A 383 -29.06 -6.66 11.92
C GLY A 383 -28.17 -5.44 12.09
N GLY A 384 -26.94 -5.71 12.55
CA GLY A 384 -25.83 -4.75 12.65
C GLY A 384 -25.08 -4.94 13.97
N GLY A 385 -24.04 -5.80 13.99
CA GLY A 385 -23.15 -5.89 15.15
C GLY A 385 -22.41 -4.57 15.41
N ASP A 386 -21.87 -4.38 16.62
CA ASP A 386 -21.06 -3.19 16.99
C ASP A 386 -19.72 -3.12 16.25
N ALA A 387 -19.38 -4.16 15.46
CA ALA A 387 -18.23 -4.13 14.58
C ALA A 387 -18.40 -3.06 13.47
N GLY A 388 -17.30 -2.57 12.93
CA GLY A 388 -17.35 -1.55 11.90
C GLY A 388 -15.99 -0.99 11.53
N PRO A 389 -15.96 0.03 10.65
CA PRO A 389 -14.74 0.69 10.27
C PRO A 389 -14.18 1.55 11.42
N VAL A 390 -12.86 1.53 11.56
CA VAL A 390 -12.09 2.45 12.41
C VAL A 390 -11.05 3.12 11.55
N HIS A 391 -10.78 4.39 11.81
CA HIS A 391 -9.81 5.18 11.06
C HIS A 391 -8.68 5.68 11.94
N LEU A 392 -7.46 5.24 11.63
CA LEU A 392 -6.21 5.75 12.17
C LEU A 392 -5.55 6.61 11.10
N ASN A 393 -5.57 7.92 11.32
CA ASN A 393 -4.83 8.87 10.50
C ASN A 393 -3.41 9.02 11.05
N LEU A 394 -2.40 8.59 10.30
CA LEU A 394 -1.02 8.43 10.76
C LEU A 394 -0.12 9.46 10.06
N MET A 395 0.29 10.49 10.78
CA MET A 395 1.15 11.54 10.23
C MET A 395 2.61 11.07 10.14
N PHE A 396 3.31 11.41 9.06
CA PHE A 396 4.74 11.12 8.94
C PHE A 396 5.52 12.30 8.36
N ARG A 397 6.56 12.73 9.08
CA ARG A 397 7.59 13.65 8.57
C ARG A 397 8.52 12.92 7.59
N GLU A 398 9.24 13.64 6.74
CA GLU A 398 10.37 13.03 6.01
C GLU A 398 11.50 12.69 7.01
N ASN A 399 12.34 11.66 6.82
CA ASN A 399 12.41 10.68 5.74
C ASN A 399 11.41 9.53 5.91
N LEU A 400 10.65 9.22 4.86
CA LEU A 400 9.61 8.17 4.89
C LEU A 400 10.14 6.75 4.69
N ALA A 401 11.18 6.59 3.88
CA ALA A 401 11.84 5.31 3.68
C ALA A 401 12.66 4.93 4.91
N PRO A 402 13.00 3.64 5.12
CA PRO A 402 13.93 3.21 6.16
C PRO A 402 15.37 3.62 5.79
N GLU A 403 15.62 4.92 5.80
CA GLU A 403 16.88 5.57 5.48
C GLU A 403 17.19 6.60 6.58
N GLY A 404 18.44 6.58 7.02
CA GLY A 404 18.96 7.55 7.98
C GLY A 404 19.52 8.79 7.27
N GLY A 405 19.98 9.76 8.05
CA GLY A 405 20.69 10.94 7.54
C GLY A 405 19.78 12.14 7.31
N ALA A 406 20.20 13.05 6.42
CA ALA A 406 19.52 14.32 6.19
C ALA A 406 18.06 14.10 5.74
N ILE A 407 17.15 14.89 6.30
CA ILE A 407 15.74 14.89 5.89
C ILE A 407 15.63 15.48 4.48
N ARG A 408 15.08 14.71 3.54
CA ARG A 408 14.84 15.16 2.15
C ARG A 408 13.74 16.25 2.13
N ASP A 409 13.85 17.21 1.22
CA ASP A 409 12.87 18.30 0.99
C ASP A 409 12.63 19.30 2.13
N ALA A 410 13.53 19.43 3.10
CA ALA A 410 13.45 20.53 4.06
C ALA A 410 13.93 21.85 3.42
N GLN A 411 13.08 22.89 3.41
CA GLN A 411 13.51 24.28 3.22
C GLN A 411 14.48 24.76 4.33
N CYS A 412 14.66 23.95 5.40
CA CYS A 412 15.62 24.16 6.46
C CYS A 412 16.79 23.16 6.33
N SER A 413 17.96 23.67 5.94
CA SER A 413 19.22 22.92 6.01
C SER A 413 19.56 22.55 7.47
N GLY A 414 20.03 21.31 7.70
CA GLY A 414 20.52 20.84 9.01
C GLY A 414 19.62 19.90 9.80
N LEU A 415 18.42 19.57 9.31
CA LEU A 415 17.55 18.55 9.94
C LEU A 415 17.97 17.13 9.53
N ALA A 416 18.21 16.26 10.51
CA ALA A 416 18.55 14.85 10.34
C ALA A 416 17.44 13.95 10.88
N SER A 417 17.30 12.74 10.32
CA SER A 417 16.35 11.72 10.76
C SER A 417 16.83 10.91 11.98
N ASP A 418 17.82 11.44 12.70
CA ASP A 418 18.33 10.84 13.92
C ASP A 418 17.23 10.86 15.00
N TRP A 419 17.14 9.78 15.77
CA TRP A 419 16.14 9.67 16.83
C TRP A 419 16.74 8.98 18.07
N SER A 420 16.23 9.35 19.23
CA SER A 420 16.65 8.79 20.51
C SER A 420 15.73 7.64 20.95
N PRO A 421 16.22 6.59 21.61
CA PRO A 421 15.37 5.49 22.06
C PRO A 421 14.49 5.83 23.28
N ARG A 422 14.38 7.10 23.68
CA ARG A 422 13.61 7.57 24.85
C ARG A 422 12.16 7.09 24.85
N CYS A 423 11.54 7.04 23.67
CA CYS A 423 10.16 6.56 23.50
C CYS A 423 9.97 5.09 23.92
N LEU A 424 11.05 4.30 23.95
CA LEU A 424 11.06 2.88 24.33
C LEU A 424 11.28 2.67 25.83
N ASP A 425 11.74 3.68 26.57
CA ASP A 425 12.21 3.55 27.94
C ASP A 425 11.06 3.63 28.96
N THR A 426 10.07 2.76 28.79
CA THR A 426 8.94 2.61 29.73
C THR A 426 8.81 1.16 30.22
N PRO A 427 8.43 0.93 31.49
CA PRO A 427 8.18 -0.42 32.00
C PRO A 427 7.11 -1.18 31.20
N GLN A 428 6.11 -0.47 30.69
CA GLN A 428 5.04 -1.04 29.86
C GLN A 428 5.60 -1.58 28.54
N PHE A 429 6.44 -0.79 27.86
CA PHE A 429 7.07 -1.20 26.63
C PHE A 429 8.00 -2.40 26.84
N ALA A 430 8.78 -2.41 27.93
CA ALA A 430 9.64 -3.53 28.27
C ALA A 430 8.85 -4.85 28.46
N ARG A 431 7.66 -4.78 29.08
CA ARG A 431 6.77 -5.95 29.21
C ARG A 431 6.20 -6.40 27.87
N TRP A 432 5.74 -5.45 27.05
CA TRP A 432 5.24 -5.75 25.72
C TRP A 432 6.32 -6.43 24.87
N LEU A 433 7.53 -5.91 24.88
CA LEU A 433 8.67 -6.48 24.15
C LEU A 433 9.04 -7.90 24.64
N ALA A 434 8.85 -8.19 25.92
CA ALA A 434 9.19 -9.49 26.51
C ALA A 434 8.13 -10.59 26.26
N GLY A 435 6.95 -10.23 25.74
CA GLY A 435 5.86 -11.18 25.47
C GLY A 435 5.31 -11.08 24.06
N ASP A 436 4.29 -11.89 23.76
CA ASP A 436 3.58 -11.93 22.46
C ASP A 436 2.15 -11.37 22.52
N ALA A 437 1.73 -10.88 23.70
CA ALA A 437 0.40 -10.30 23.89
C ALA A 437 0.34 -8.84 23.37
N PRO A 438 -0.85 -8.36 22.96
CA PRO A 438 -1.09 -6.94 22.72
C PRO A 438 -0.71 -6.08 23.93
N LEU A 439 -0.38 -4.81 23.69
CA LEU A 439 -0.10 -3.87 24.77
C LEU A 439 -1.32 -3.69 25.67
N ALA A 440 -2.51 -3.62 25.08
CA ALA A 440 -3.76 -3.42 25.80
C ALA A 440 -4.84 -4.38 25.29
N VAL A 441 -5.57 -5.00 26.21
CA VAL A 441 -6.74 -5.83 25.90
C VAL A 441 -7.97 -5.10 26.41
N THR A 442 -8.93 -4.84 25.53
CA THR A 442 -10.23 -4.27 25.90
C THR A 442 -11.24 -5.39 26.05
N LEU A 443 -11.86 -5.51 27.22
CA LEU A 443 -12.92 -6.47 27.48
C LEU A 443 -14.27 -5.80 27.29
N ALA A 444 -15.12 -6.40 26.46
CA ALA A 444 -16.50 -5.99 26.29
C ALA A 444 -17.38 -6.61 27.38
N VAL A 445 -18.09 -5.79 28.15
CA VAL A 445 -19.03 -6.25 29.18
C VAL A 445 -20.45 -5.95 28.74
N THR A 446 -21.27 -6.98 28.56
CA THR A 446 -22.70 -6.83 28.26
C THR A 446 -23.52 -6.65 29.54
N PRO A 447 -24.36 -5.61 29.67
CA PRO A 447 -25.30 -5.50 30.78
C PRO A 447 -26.40 -6.56 30.64
N GLY A 448 -26.58 -7.43 31.66
CA GLY A 448 -27.80 -8.24 31.82
C GLY A 448 -27.66 -9.77 31.80
N GLY A 449 -26.47 -10.33 31.61
CA GLY A 449 -26.26 -11.78 31.70
C GLY A 449 -25.93 -12.24 33.12
N ASN A 450 -26.79 -13.05 33.74
CA ASN A 450 -26.53 -13.74 35.02
C ASN A 450 -25.41 -14.81 34.95
N GLY A 451 -24.52 -14.77 33.95
CA GLY A 451 -23.57 -15.85 33.66
C GLY A 451 -22.11 -15.38 33.55
N GLY A 452 -21.22 -16.02 34.31
CA GLY A 452 -19.79 -16.21 34.05
C GLY A 452 -18.89 -14.97 34.01
N GLY A 453 -19.11 -14.05 33.08
CA GLY A 453 -18.11 -13.03 32.69
C GLY A 453 -17.83 -11.94 33.72
N VAL A 454 -18.76 -11.70 34.66
CA VAL A 454 -18.49 -10.79 35.80
C VAL A 454 -17.45 -11.41 36.73
N GLY A 455 -17.43 -12.74 36.89
CA GLY A 455 -16.45 -13.45 37.70
C GLY A 455 -15.03 -13.23 37.18
N ASP A 456 -14.82 -13.43 35.87
CA ASP A 456 -13.51 -13.27 35.23
C ASP A 456 -13.00 -11.81 35.32
N VAL A 457 -13.89 -10.83 35.12
CA VAL A 457 -13.55 -9.41 35.27
C VAL A 457 -13.21 -9.10 36.73
N VAL A 458 -13.98 -9.64 37.69
CA VAL A 458 -13.70 -9.46 39.12
C VAL A 458 -12.37 -10.11 39.51
N GLU A 459 -12.08 -11.31 39.04
CA GLU A 459 -10.81 -12.00 39.29
C GLU A 459 -9.62 -11.23 38.70
N LEU A 460 -9.77 -10.71 37.48
CA LEU A 460 -8.76 -9.89 36.83
C LEU A 460 -8.54 -8.55 37.56
N LEU A 461 -9.61 -7.91 38.03
CA LEU A 461 -9.54 -6.68 38.83
C LEU A 461 -8.91 -6.93 40.20
N LEU A 462 -9.22 -8.05 40.86
CA LEU A 462 -8.63 -8.42 42.15
C LEU A 462 -7.16 -8.86 42.02
N GLY A 463 -6.77 -9.45 40.89
CA GLY A 463 -5.39 -9.81 40.57
C GLY A 463 -4.52 -8.61 40.20
N ALA A 464 -5.11 -7.44 39.90
CA ALA A 464 -4.38 -6.26 39.50
C ALA A 464 -3.61 -5.63 40.68
N ARG A 465 -2.27 -5.73 40.67
CA ARG A 465 -1.40 -5.16 41.72
C ARG A 465 -1.33 -3.63 41.73
N ARG A 466 -1.68 -2.96 40.63
CA ARG A 466 -1.64 -1.50 40.44
C ARG A 466 -2.76 -1.07 39.49
N GLY A 467 -3.98 -0.99 40.00
CA GLY A 467 -5.13 -0.50 39.24
C GLY A 467 -5.35 1.01 39.42
N VAL A 468 -6.04 1.61 38.45
CA VAL A 468 -6.60 2.96 38.54
C VAL A 468 -8.03 2.89 38.01
N VAL A 469 -8.95 3.56 38.68
CA VAL A 469 -10.32 3.75 38.18
C VAL A 469 -10.41 5.16 37.62
N VAL A 470 -10.67 5.28 36.32
CA VAL A 470 -10.94 6.57 35.68
C VAL A 470 -12.44 6.68 35.46
N VAL A 471 -13.04 7.72 36.02
CA VAL A 471 -14.47 7.96 35.99
C VAL A 471 -14.74 9.17 35.09
N GLY A 472 -15.51 8.95 34.03
CA GLY A 472 -16.05 10.04 33.21
C GLY A 472 -17.33 10.62 33.82
N ALA A 473 -18.13 11.31 33.01
CA ALA A 473 -19.39 11.89 33.49
C ALA A 473 -20.35 10.82 34.04
N LEU A 474 -20.66 10.92 35.34
CA LEU A 474 -21.67 10.10 36.02
C LEU A 474 -22.90 10.94 36.37
N TYR A 475 -24.03 10.61 35.77
CA TYR A 475 -25.23 11.46 35.83
C TYR A 475 -26.10 11.15 37.05
N SER A 476 -26.09 9.91 37.55
CA SER A 476 -26.90 9.50 38.70
C SER A 476 -26.11 9.37 40.01
N ALA A 477 -26.79 9.62 41.13
CA ALA A 477 -26.23 9.38 42.47
C ALA A 477 -25.86 7.89 42.69
N ARG A 478 -26.62 6.98 42.05
CA ARG A 478 -26.38 5.54 42.10
C ARG A 478 -25.07 5.16 41.42
N GLU A 479 -24.79 5.71 40.24
CA GLU A 479 -23.53 5.47 39.52
C GLU A 479 -22.34 6.03 40.31
N ARG A 480 -22.45 7.25 40.85
CA ARG A 480 -21.40 7.85 41.69
C ARG A 480 -21.10 7.00 42.93
N ALA A 481 -22.13 6.51 43.60
CA ALA A 481 -21.98 5.61 44.74
C ALA A 481 -21.35 4.27 44.34
N ALA A 482 -21.73 3.71 43.19
CA ALA A 482 -21.18 2.46 42.68
C ALA A 482 -19.70 2.58 42.31
N ALA A 483 -19.30 3.63 41.58
CA ALA A 483 -17.91 3.89 41.22
C ALA A 483 -17.01 4.07 42.45
N ARG A 484 -17.48 4.87 43.43
CA ARG A 484 -16.78 5.05 44.71
C ARG A 484 -16.65 3.73 45.48
N ARG A 485 -17.71 2.91 45.52
CA ARG A 485 -17.67 1.60 46.19
C ARG A 485 -16.70 0.64 45.50
N LEU A 486 -16.63 0.66 44.16
CA LEU A 486 -15.70 -0.16 43.39
C LEU A 486 -14.24 0.25 43.65
N ALA A 487 -13.92 1.54 43.61
CA ALA A 487 -12.57 2.03 43.91
C ALA A 487 -12.10 1.65 45.33
N LEU A 488 -13.01 1.73 46.32
CA LEU A 488 -12.75 1.31 47.69
C LEU A 488 -12.51 -0.20 47.80
N LEU A 489 -13.31 -1.03 47.12
CA LEU A 489 -13.15 -2.49 47.11
C LEU A 489 -11.83 -2.92 46.50
N LEU A 490 -11.43 -2.28 45.40
CA LEU A 490 -10.19 -2.58 44.69
C LEU A 490 -8.95 -1.93 45.32
N ARG A 491 -9.12 -1.00 46.28
CA ARG A 491 -8.04 -0.22 46.92
C ARG A 491 -7.16 0.52 45.90
N VAL A 492 -7.80 1.15 44.92
CA VAL A 492 -7.15 1.84 43.81
C VAL A 492 -7.48 3.33 43.81
N CYS A 493 -6.58 4.15 43.28
CA CYS A 493 -6.84 5.57 43.09
C CYS A 493 -7.96 5.76 42.06
N MET A 494 -8.87 6.69 42.35
CA MET A 494 -9.93 7.09 41.45
C MET A 494 -9.62 8.49 40.90
N TYR A 495 -9.56 8.62 39.57
CA TYR A 495 -9.44 9.91 38.89
C TYR A 495 -10.78 10.25 38.26
N ASP A 496 -11.33 11.40 38.63
CA ASP A 496 -12.57 11.93 38.06
C ASP A 496 -12.23 12.97 36.99
N SER A 497 -12.91 12.93 35.85
CA SER A 497 -12.81 14.02 34.87
C SER A 497 -13.42 15.28 35.47
N ILE A 498 -12.85 16.47 35.18
CA ILE A 498 -13.37 17.75 35.68
C ILE A 498 -14.87 17.85 35.33
N CYS A 499 -15.72 17.66 36.33
CA CYS A 499 -17.15 17.82 36.21
C CYS A 499 -17.44 19.33 36.29
N PRO A 500 -18.03 19.98 35.27
CA PRO A 500 -18.47 21.36 35.37
C PRO A 500 -19.76 21.40 36.18
N CYS A 501 -19.71 21.12 37.48
CA CYS A 501 -20.85 21.20 38.40
C CYS A 501 -20.33 21.44 39.82
N SER A 502 -20.04 22.70 40.12
CA SER A 502 -20.35 23.33 41.39
C SER A 502 -21.37 24.41 41.12
#